data_AF-A0A7D4FVV0-F1
#
_entry.id   AF-A0A7D4FVV0-F1
#
_cell.length_a   1.000
_cell.length_b   1.000
_cell.length_c   1.000
_cell.angle_alpha   90.00
_cell.angle_beta   90.00
_cell.angle_gamma   90.00
#
_symmetry.space_group_name_H-M   'P 1'
#
loop_
_entity.id
_entity.type
_entity.pdbx_description
1 polymer ?
#
loop_
_entity_poly.entity_id
_entity_poly.type
_entity_poly.pdbx_seq_one_letter_code
_entity_poly.pdbx_strand_id
1 'polypeptide(L)'
;MTLHEAIIYVLEGYGSAMSSAEIAQKIFEKKLYLQQEGSMAPAKQIRTRARKYPQFFIIEDGKIRLKTSLDFTDSQKNKTSINLCQFTSSPFPKSKCKENLPSVSQDMSSNFKQGLVPWVNEKTKVLILGTMPGDISIQQQSYYLNPRNTFWKIINNLFNSTNRLEKSRSFLNNIGIGLWDVYKEGLRKGSLDRGFIGNPSTNEIKDLLNQYQSIKYLVFNGQKAYKAFLKAIGKVNIPCYVFPSTSSAYSRMTFEEKLKVWTKLKELLK
;
A
#
# COMPACT_ATOMS: atom_id res chain seq x y z
N MET A 1 -1.34 -11.13 -13.38
CA MET A 1 -1.33 -9.69 -13.74
C MET A 1 -2.66 -9.31 -14.36
N THR A 2 -3.18 -8.13 -14.03
CA THR A 2 -4.41 -7.57 -14.60
C THR A 2 -4.14 -6.88 -15.94
N LEU A 3 -5.19 -6.61 -16.73
CA LEU A 3 -5.03 -6.00 -18.05
C LEU A 3 -4.34 -4.62 -18.01
N HIS A 4 -4.64 -3.79 -17.01
CA HIS A 4 -4.01 -2.46 -16.91
C HIS A 4 -2.54 -2.52 -16.48
N GLU A 5 -2.18 -3.42 -15.56
CA GLU A 5 -0.77 -3.66 -15.20
C GLU A 5 0.02 -4.20 -16.40
N ALA A 6 -0.60 -5.06 -17.22
CA ALA A 6 0.01 -5.56 -18.45
C ALA A 6 0.24 -4.43 -19.47
N ILE A 7 -0.68 -3.47 -19.57
CA ILE A 7 -0.51 -2.27 -20.40
C ILE A 7 0.63 -1.41 -19.86
N ILE A 8 0.73 -1.20 -18.54
CA ILE A 8 1.82 -0.43 -17.92
C ILE A 8 3.17 -1.08 -18.23
N TYR A 9 3.30 -2.38 -17.97
CA TYR A 9 4.54 -3.12 -18.21
C TYR A 9 5.01 -3.01 -19.68
N VAL A 10 4.07 -3.13 -20.63
CA VAL A 10 4.41 -2.95 -22.06
C VAL A 10 4.84 -1.51 -22.32
N LEU A 11 4.14 -0.50 -21.82
CA LEU A 11 4.51 0.89 -22.10
C LEU A 11 5.81 1.33 -21.40
N GLU A 12 6.12 0.81 -20.21
CA GLU A 12 7.40 1.05 -19.50
C GLU A 12 8.59 0.47 -20.27
N GLY A 13 8.45 -0.75 -20.79
CA GLY A 13 9.53 -1.42 -21.50
C GLY A 13 9.88 -0.82 -22.86
N TYR A 14 8.95 -0.11 -23.50
CA TYR A 14 9.14 0.47 -24.84
C TYR A 14 9.29 2.00 -24.81
N GLY A 15 8.97 2.66 -23.69
CA GLY A 15 9.20 4.10 -23.47
C GLY A 15 8.49 5.05 -24.44
N SER A 16 7.50 4.56 -25.20
CA SER A 16 6.83 5.32 -26.27
C SER A 16 5.33 5.04 -26.32
N ALA A 17 4.57 5.98 -26.90
CA ALA A 17 3.12 5.83 -27.08
C ALA A 17 2.83 4.75 -28.12
N MET A 18 1.99 3.77 -27.78
CA MET A 18 1.63 2.65 -28.64
C MET A 18 0.13 2.60 -28.91
N SER A 19 -0.27 2.10 -30.07
CA SER A 19 -1.68 1.84 -30.35
C SER A 19 -2.21 0.71 -29.48
N SER A 20 -3.53 0.70 -29.24
CA SER A 20 -4.17 -0.37 -28.48
C SER A 20 -4.01 -1.77 -29.08
N ALA A 21 -3.79 -1.87 -30.40
CA ALA A 21 -3.57 -3.13 -31.09
C ALA A 21 -2.15 -3.66 -30.85
N GLU A 22 -1.14 -2.80 -30.95
CA GLU A 22 0.25 -3.16 -30.66
C GLU A 22 0.43 -3.57 -29.20
N ILE A 23 -0.22 -2.84 -28.28
CA ILE A 23 -0.22 -3.17 -26.85
C ILE A 23 -0.84 -4.56 -26.62
N ALA A 24 -1.99 -4.85 -27.25
CA ALA A 24 -2.62 -6.17 -27.14
C ALA A 24 -1.69 -7.30 -27.62
N GLN A 25 -1.01 -7.08 -28.75
CA GLN A 25 -0.07 -8.05 -29.31
C GLN A 25 1.14 -8.28 -28.40
N LYS A 26 1.74 -7.21 -27.86
CA LYS A 26 2.88 -7.33 -26.92
C LYS A 26 2.51 -7.98 -25.60
N ILE A 27 1.30 -7.71 -25.10
CA ILE A 27 0.76 -8.38 -23.92
C ILE A 27 0.64 -9.89 -24.18
N PHE A 28 0.14 -10.27 -25.36
CA PHE A 28 -0.04 -11.68 -25.72
C PHE A 28 1.29 -12.41 -25.97
N GLU A 29 2.21 -11.83 -26.74
CA GLU A 29 3.55 -12.36 -27.02
C GLU A 29 4.32 -12.67 -25.73
N LYS A 30 4.23 -11.77 -24.76
CA LYS A 30 4.90 -11.90 -23.46
C LYS A 30 4.08 -12.67 -22.42
N LYS A 31 2.91 -13.21 -22.78
CA LYS A 31 1.97 -13.93 -21.90
C LYS A 31 1.65 -13.19 -20.60
N LEU A 32 1.57 -11.87 -20.71
CA LEU A 32 1.39 -10.93 -19.61
C LEU A 32 -0.06 -10.90 -19.11
N TYR A 33 -1.01 -11.01 -20.04
CA TYR A 33 -2.43 -11.14 -19.75
C TYR A 33 -3.09 -11.94 -20.87
N LEU A 34 -3.90 -12.91 -20.49
CA LEU A 34 -4.71 -13.73 -21.39
C LEU A 34 -6.17 -13.65 -20.93
N GLN A 35 -7.11 -13.77 -21.86
CA GLN A 35 -8.52 -13.93 -21.51
C GLN A 35 -8.78 -15.32 -20.90
N GLN A 36 -10.02 -15.57 -20.45
CA GLN A 36 -10.40 -16.84 -19.80
C GLN A 36 -10.12 -18.08 -20.67
N GLU A 37 -10.18 -17.94 -21.99
CA GLU A 37 -9.91 -19.00 -22.97
C GLU A 37 -8.44 -19.03 -23.44
N GLY A 38 -7.56 -18.22 -22.84
CA GLY A 38 -6.17 -18.10 -23.28
C GLY A 38 -5.98 -17.20 -24.51
N SER A 39 -7.04 -16.56 -25.00
CA SER A 39 -6.99 -15.70 -26.18
C SER A 39 -6.42 -14.30 -25.89
N MET A 40 -5.94 -13.64 -26.95
CA MET A 40 -5.44 -12.26 -26.91
C MET A 40 -6.58 -11.28 -26.57
N ALA A 41 -6.30 -10.30 -25.70
CA ALA A 41 -7.25 -9.26 -25.38
C ALA A 41 -7.54 -8.37 -26.62
N PRO A 42 -8.81 -8.12 -27.00
CA PRO A 42 -9.14 -7.21 -28.09
C PRO A 42 -8.61 -5.80 -27.85
N ALA A 43 -8.15 -5.13 -28.91
CA ALA A 43 -7.67 -3.75 -28.85
C ALA A 43 -8.69 -2.78 -28.20
N LYS A 44 -9.98 -2.99 -28.46
CA LYS A 44 -11.07 -2.23 -27.82
C LYS A 44 -11.05 -2.37 -26.30
N GLN A 45 -10.75 -3.56 -25.77
CA GLN A 45 -10.65 -3.83 -24.34
C GLN A 45 -9.47 -3.09 -23.71
N ILE A 46 -8.33 -3.02 -24.41
CA ILE A 46 -7.15 -2.23 -24.01
C ILE A 46 -7.51 -0.75 -23.91
N ARG A 47 -8.16 -0.21 -24.95
CA ARG A 47 -8.54 1.21 -24.98
C ARG A 47 -9.56 1.58 -23.91
N THR A 48 -10.59 0.75 -23.73
CA THR A 48 -11.57 0.91 -22.65
C THR A 48 -10.91 0.85 -21.28
N ARG A 49 -9.92 -0.04 -21.11
CA ARG A 49 -9.16 -0.12 -19.86
C ARG A 49 -8.34 1.13 -19.63
N ALA A 50 -7.62 1.65 -20.61
CA ALA A 50 -6.83 2.87 -20.46
C ALA A 50 -7.69 4.08 -20.04
N ARG A 51 -8.89 4.25 -20.63
CA ARG A 51 -9.85 5.30 -20.24
C ARG A 51 -10.33 5.22 -18.80
N LYS A 52 -10.46 4.01 -18.26
CA LYS A 52 -10.92 3.77 -16.88
C LYS A 52 -9.87 4.17 -15.83
N TYR A 53 -8.61 4.35 -16.25
CA TYR A 53 -7.48 4.67 -15.37
C TYR A 53 -6.70 5.91 -15.85
N PRO A 54 -7.33 7.11 -15.87
CA PRO A 54 -6.71 8.34 -16.34
C PRO A 54 -5.53 8.81 -15.47
N GLN A 55 -5.37 8.25 -14.28
CA GLN A 55 -4.20 8.48 -13.42
C GLN A 55 -2.92 7.82 -13.95
N PHE A 56 -3.04 6.79 -14.80
CA PHE A 56 -1.89 6.04 -15.32
C PHE A 56 -1.67 6.26 -16.81
N PHE A 57 -2.75 6.44 -17.57
CA PHE A 57 -2.70 6.47 -19.03
C PHE A 57 -3.18 7.79 -19.59
N ILE A 58 -2.45 8.27 -20.60
CA ILE A 58 -2.86 9.36 -21.46
C ILE A 58 -3.15 8.79 -22.84
N ILE A 59 -4.24 9.24 -23.45
CA ILE A 59 -4.67 8.83 -24.78
C ILE A 59 -4.62 10.06 -25.69
N GLU A 60 -3.64 10.11 -26.57
CA GLU A 60 -3.39 11.19 -27.52
C GLU A 60 -3.23 10.57 -28.91
N ASP A 61 -3.88 11.15 -29.92
CA ASP A 61 -3.80 10.70 -31.33
C ASP A 61 -4.06 9.20 -31.55
N GLY A 62 -4.98 8.63 -30.76
CA GLY A 62 -5.33 7.21 -30.83
C GLY A 62 -4.30 6.25 -30.22
N LYS A 63 -3.19 6.76 -29.70
CA LYS A 63 -2.15 6.00 -28.99
C LYS A 63 -2.29 6.17 -27.48
N ILE A 64 -1.73 5.23 -26.74
CA ILE A 64 -1.76 5.17 -25.28
C ILE A 64 -0.31 5.29 -24.79
N ARG A 65 -0.06 6.23 -23.87
CA ARG A 65 1.23 6.39 -23.19
C ARG A 65 1.04 6.44 -21.69
N LEU A 66 2.12 6.20 -20.96
CA LEU A 66 2.13 6.40 -19.52
C LEU A 66 2.21 7.87 -19.17
N LYS A 67 1.55 8.22 -18.08
CA LYS A 67 1.65 9.54 -17.48
C LYS A 67 3.03 9.70 -16.86
N THR A 68 3.75 10.74 -17.27
CA THR A 68 5.10 11.06 -16.78
C THR A 68 5.03 12.18 -15.76
N SER A 69 6.13 12.41 -15.02
CA SER A 69 6.25 13.52 -14.06
C SER A 69 5.91 14.89 -14.67
N LEU A 70 6.10 15.06 -15.97
CA LEU A 70 5.78 16.28 -16.73
C LEU A 70 4.27 16.49 -16.94
N ASP A 71 3.47 15.43 -16.89
CA ASP A 71 2.01 15.47 -17.05
C ASP A 71 1.27 15.75 -15.73
N PHE A 72 2.01 15.93 -14.63
CA PHE A 72 1.50 16.35 -13.32
C PHE A 72 1.64 17.87 -13.18
N THR A 73 0.91 18.62 -14.00
CA THR A 73 0.81 20.08 -13.84
C THR A 73 -0.64 20.52 -13.94
N ASP A 74 -1.34 20.46 -12.80
CA ASP A 74 -2.17 21.57 -12.37
C ASP A 74 -2.28 21.60 -10.83
N SER A 75 -1.16 21.98 -10.22
CA SER A 75 -1.07 22.87 -9.05
C SER A 75 0.37 22.85 -8.55
N GLN A 76 1.01 24.01 -8.76
CA GLN A 76 2.30 24.43 -8.19
C GLN A 76 3.57 24.01 -8.95
N LYS A 77 4.06 25.03 -9.66
CA LYS A 77 5.42 25.23 -10.18
C LYS A 77 6.48 24.82 -9.15
N ASN A 78 7.44 23.99 -9.55
CA ASN A 78 8.85 24.38 -9.63
C ASN A 78 9.70 23.29 -10.29
N LYS A 79 10.48 23.73 -11.27
CA LYS A 79 11.50 22.98 -12.01
C LYS A 79 12.65 22.58 -11.08
N THR A 80 13.10 21.33 -11.14
CA THR A 80 14.55 21.06 -11.26
C THR A 80 14.80 19.68 -11.88
N SER A 81 15.56 19.70 -12.95
CA SER A 81 16.03 18.58 -13.77
C SER A 81 17.14 17.83 -13.03
N ILE A 82 17.13 16.49 -13.08
CA ILE A 82 18.34 15.70 -12.82
C ILE A 82 18.49 14.69 -13.97
N ASN A 83 19.60 14.88 -14.70
CA ASN A 83 20.10 14.01 -15.76
C ASN A 83 20.46 12.63 -15.19
N LEU A 84 20.03 11.57 -15.87
CA LEU A 84 20.55 10.23 -15.65
C LEU A 84 21.41 9.86 -16.88
N CYS A 85 22.72 10.02 -16.75
CA CYS A 85 23.70 9.46 -17.68
C CYS A 85 24.52 8.37 -16.97
N GLN A 86 24.49 7.19 -17.62
CA GLN A 86 25.66 6.34 -17.89
C GLN A 86 26.41 5.71 -16.71
N PHE A 87 26.21 4.40 -16.50
CA PHE A 87 27.25 3.42 -16.17
C PHE A 87 26.80 2.05 -16.71
N THR A 88 27.21 1.67 -17.92
CA THR A 88 28.29 0.72 -18.28
C THR A 88 28.02 -0.77 -17.99
N SER A 89 27.90 -1.52 -19.10
CA SER A 89 28.30 -2.92 -19.39
C SER A 89 29.37 -3.53 -18.44
N SER A 90 29.41 -4.83 -18.08
CA SER A 90 29.52 -6.08 -18.88
C SER A 90 29.66 -7.31 -17.91
N PRO A 91 30.12 -8.56 -18.25
CA PRO A 91 29.26 -9.74 -18.49
C PRO A 91 29.60 -11.07 -17.76
N PHE A 92 28.65 -12.05 -17.78
CA PHE A 92 28.75 -13.52 -17.59
C PHE A 92 29.09 -14.12 -16.18
N PRO A 93 28.84 -15.44 -15.88
CA PRO A 93 28.39 -16.56 -16.73
C PRO A 93 27.18 -17.41 -16.23
N LYS A 94 26.71 -18.27 -17.14
CA LYS A 94 25.67 -19.31 -16.96
C LYS A 94 26.11 -20.39 -15.96
N SER A 95 25.24 -20.78 -15.03
CA SER A 95 25.31 -22.10 -14.39
C SER A 95 23.92 -22.76 -14.36
N LYS A 96 23.89 -24.04 -14.73
CA LYS A 96 22.74 -24.93 -14.64
C LYS A 96 22.65 -25.43 -13.20
N CYS A 97 21.54 -25.15 -12.51
CA CYS A 97 21.07 -25.96 -11.40
C CYS A 97 19.61 -26.32 -11.64
N LYS A 98 19.35 -27.62 -11.81
CA LYS A 98 18.02 -28.20 -11.75
C LYS A 98 17.64 -28.29 -10.27
N GLU A 99 16.67 -27.51 -9.83
CA GLU A 99 15.94 -27.77 -8.60
C GLU A 99 14.45 -27.78 -8.91
N ASN A 100 13.80 -28.91 -8.58
CA ASN A 100 12.36 -29.07 -8.66
C ASN A 100 11.70 -28.16 -7.61
N LEU A 101 11.24 -26.98 -8.02
CA LEU A 101 10.42 -26.10 -7.21
C LEU A 101 8.94 -26.46 -7.44
N PRO A 102 8.14 -26.74 -6.40
CA PRO A 102 6.72 -27.06 -6.58
C PRO A 102 6.00 -25.91 -7.30
N SER A 103 5.24 -26.25 -8.33
CA SER A 103 4.49 -25.33 -9.18
C SER A 103 3.58 -24.42 -8.35
N VAL A 104 3.92 -23.14 -8.25
CA VAL A 104 3.10 -22.10 -7.62
C VAL A 104 1.83 -21.94 -8.47
N SER A 105 0.71 -22.44 -7.95
CA SER A 105 -0.59 -22.41 -8.62
C SER A 105 -1.11 -20.97 -8.78
N GLN A 106 -1.86 -20.72 -9.86
CA GLN A 106 -2.50 -19.44 -10.24
C GLN A 106 -3.28 -18.72 -9.11
N ASP A 107 -3.63 -19.40 -8.02
CA ASP A 107 -4.37 -18.88 -6.87
C ASP A 107 -3.51 -17.97 -5.94
N MET A 108 -2.18 -18.07 -6.00
CA MET A 108 -1.30 -17.28 -5.13
C MET A 108 -1.12 -15.83 -5.59
N SER A 109 -1.19 -15.54 -6.90
CA SER A 109 -0.98 -14.19 -7.45
C SER A 109 -2.10 -13.20 -7.07
N SER A 110 -3.33 -13.65 -6.87
CA SER A 110 -4.48 -12.79 -6.52
C SER A 110 -4.48 -12.38 -5.04
N ASN A 111 -3.75 -13.11 -4.21
CA ASN A 111 -3.68 -12.92 -2.77
C ASN A 111 -2.48 -12.08 -2.33
N PHE A 112 -1.56 -11.73 -3.24
CA PHE A 112 -0.46 -10.84 -2.92
C PHE A 112 -0.97 -9.42 -2.65
N LYS A 113 -0.48 -8.84 -1.56
CA LYS A 113 -0.85 -7.51 -1.11
C LYS A 113 0.39 -6.73 -0.77
N GLN A 114 0.40 -5.48 -1.22
CA GLN A 114 1.35 -4.48 -0.78
C GLN A 114 0.63 -3.53 0.19
N GLY A 115 1.31 -3.21 1.28
CA GLY A 115 0.86 -2.27 2.29
C GLY A 115 0.92 -0.83 1.80
N LEU A 116 0.68 0.10 2.71
CA LEU A 116 0.69 1.53 2.44
C LEU A 116 1.98 2.19 2.91
N VAL A 117 2.28 3.35 2.35
CA VAL A 117 3.35 4.24 2.83
C VAL A 117 2.99 4.82 4.21
N PRO A 118 3.97 5.05 5.10
CA PRO A 118 3.69 5.58 6.43
C PRO A 118 3.08 6.98 6.33
N TRP A 119 2.03 7.22 7.10
CA TRP A 119 1.51 8.57 7.32
C TRP A 119 2.19 9.14 8.55
N VAL A 120 3.37 9.72 8.34
CA VAL A 120 4.14 10.40 9.39
C VAL A 120 4.65 11.76 8.90
N ASN A 121 5.07 12.59 9.84
CA ASN A 121 5.78 13.85 9.62
C ASN A 121 6.65 14.19 10.85
N GLU A 122 7.38 15.31 10.79
CA GLU A 122 8.24 15.78 11.89
C GLU A 122 7.52 16.01 13.23
N LYS A 123 6.20 16.21 13.21
CA LYS A 123 5.38 16.46 14.42
C LYS A 123 4.76 15.19 15.00
N THR A 124 5.00 14.03 14.39
CA THR A 124 4.42 12.77 14.83
C THR A 124 5.01 12.34 16.17
N LYS A 125 4.21 12.36 17.24
CA LYS A 125 4.61 11.91 18.58
C LYS A 125 4.27 10.44 18.82
N VAL A 126 3.11 9.99 18.32
CA VAL A 126 2.61 8.61 18.49
C VAL A 126 2.49 7.96 17.13
N LEU A 127 3.17 6.82 16.91
CA LEU A 127 2.99 5.98 15.73
C LEU A 127 2.07 4.81 16.08
N ILE A 128 0.93 4.74 15.39
CA ILE A 128 -0.02 3.63 15.51
C ILE A 128 0.28 2.59 14.44
N LEU A 129 0.45 1.34 14.86
CA LEU A 129 0.78 0.21 14.00
C LEU A 129 -0.38 -0.78 13.93
N GLY A 130 -0.92 -0.98 12.73
CA GLY A 130 -1.77 -2.13 12.40
C GLY A 130 -0.97 -3.35 11.98
N THR A 131 -1.66 -4.46 11.69
CA THR A 131 -1.00 -5.66 11.15
C THR A 131 -0.65 -5.48 9.67
N MET A 132 -1.66 -5.15 8.85
CA MET A 132 -1.55 -4.84 7.42
C MET A 132 -2.88 -4.20 6.95
N PRO A 133 -2.88 -3.17 6.08
CA PRO A 133 -4.10 -2.47 5.69
C PRO A 133 -5.08 -3.40 4.96
N GLY A 134 -6.40 -3.24 5.18
CA GLY A 134 -7.41 -4.04 4.47
C GLY A 134 -7.51 -3.69 2.98
N ASP A 135 -8.27 -4.49 2.23
CA ASP A 135 -8.35 -4.38 0.76
C ASP A 135 -8.85 -3.01 0.28
N ILE A 136 -9.89 -2.49 0.94
CA ILE A 136 -10.42 -1.14 0.68
C ILE A 136 -9.34 -0.08 0.93
N SER A 137 -8.55 -0.26 2.00
CA SER A 137 -7.49 0.67 2.36
C SER A 137 -6.33 0.65 1.36
N ILE A 138 -5.92 -0.54 0.92
CA ILE A 138 -4.90 -0.71 -0.13
C ILE A 138 -5.38 -0.08 -1.44
N GLN A 139 -6.61 -0.40 -1.86
CA GLN A 139 -7.18 0.14 -3.11
C GLN A 139 -7.28 1.67 -3.11
N GLN A 140 -7.61 2.28 -1.97
CA GLN A 140 -7.81 3.72 -1.84
C GLN A 140 -6.59 4.47 -1.31
N GLN A 141 -5.46 3.79 -1.09
CA GLN A 141 -4.21 4.35 -0.56
C GLN A 141 -4.42 5.15 0.74
N SER A 142 -5.27 4.64 1.63
CA SER A 142 -5.64 5.33 2.86
C SER A 142 -6.07 4.36 3.96
N TYR A 143 -5.71 4.68 5.20
CA TYR A 143 -5.83 3.75 6.32
C TYR A 143 -7.26 3.63 6.86
N TYR A 144 -7.59 2.43 7.33
CA TYR A 144 -8.83 2.10 8.04
C TYR A 144 -10.13 2.55 7.35
N LEU A 145 -10.20 2.50 6.01
CA LEU A 145 -11.35 3.00 5.25
C LEU A 145 -12.55 2.06 5.16
N ASN A 146 -12.41 0.82 5.62
CA ASN A 146 -13.56 -0.08 5.75
C ASN A 146 -14.60 0.56 6.70
N PRO A 147 -15.86 0.79 6.28
CA PRO A 147 -16.89 1.43 7.12
C PRO A 147 -17.18 0.71 8.45
N ARG A 148 -16.88 -0.59 8.52
CA ARG A 148 -17.01 -1.39 9.74
C ARG A 148 -15.84 -1.20 10.71
N ASN A 149 -14.73 -0.58 10.30
CA ASN A 149 -13.62 -0.25 11.18
C ASN A 149 -13.94 1.02 11.98
N THR A 150 -13.78 0.96 13.29
CA THR A 150 -14.14 2.06 14.20
C THR A 150 -13.00 3.05 14.46
N PHE A 151 -11.83 2.88 13.82
CA PHE A 151 -10.65 3.73 14.05
C PHE A 151 -10.98 5.21 13.91
N TRP A 152 -11.50 5.61 12.74
CA TRP A 152 -11.82 7.00 12.49
C TRP A 152 -12.88 7.54 13.45
N LYS A 153 -13.89 6.74 13.80
CA LYS A 153 -14.91 7.13 14.80
C LYS A 153 -14.26 7.40 16.17
N ILE A 154 -13.35 6.54 16.61
CA ILE A 154 -12.62 6.70 17.87
C ILE A 154 -11.76 7.96 17.84
N ILE A 155 -10.90 8.14 16.82
CA ILE A 155 -10.01 9.31 16.76
C ILE A 155 -10.80 10.61 16.70
N ASN A 156 -11.89 10.65 15.93
CA ASN A 156 -12.74 11.85 15.86
C ASN A 156 -13.39 12.15 17.21
N ASN A 157 -13.92 11.14 17.91
CA ASN A 157 -14.50 11.37 19.24
C ASN A 157 -13.47 11.93 20.24
N LEU A 158 -12.20 11.53 20.11
CA LEU A 158 -11.15 11.99 21.01
C LEU A 158 -10.62 13.38 20.68
N PHE A 159 -10.48 13.72 19.40
CA PHE A 159 -9.67 14.87 18.95
C PHE A 159 -10.35 15.83 17.97
N ASN A 160 -11.50 15.46 17.40
CA ASN A 160 -12.21 16.34 16.48
C ASN A 160 -13.28 17.13 17.25
N SER A 161 -13.20 18.46 17.18
CA SER A 161 -14.18 19.38 17.77
C SER A 161 -15.36 19.68 16.83
N THR A 162 -15.32 19.18 15.60
CA THR A 162 -16.37 19.39 14.59
C THR A 162 -17.32 18.21 14.50
N ASN A 163 -18.52 18.44 13.96
CA ASN A 163 -19.51 17.38 13.73
C ASN A 163 -19.21 16.52 12.49
N ARG A 164 -18.20 16.89 11.66
CA ARG A 164 -17.88 16.18 10.42
C ARG A 164 -16.81 15.12 10.70
N LEU A 165 -17.06 13.89 10.27
CA LEU A 165 -16.09 12.80 10.40
C LEU A 165 -14.89 13.02 9.47
N GLU A 166 -13.73 13.32 10.05
CA GLU A 166 -12.46 13.50 9.35
C GLU A 166 -11.69 12.19 9.20
N LYS A 167 -11.14 11.93 8.00
CA LYS A 167 -10.38 10.71 7.67
C LYS A 167 -9.09 11.00 6.91
N SER A 168 -8.54 12.20 7.11
CA SER A 168 -7.42 12.71 6.34
C SER A 168 -6.10 12.51 7.07
N ARG A 169 -5.01 12.39 6.29
CA ARG A 169 -3.64 12.43 6.81
C ARG A 169 -3.34 13.74 7.53
N SER A 170 -3.82 14.86 6.99
CA SER A 170 -3.62 16.20 7.57
C SER A 170 -4.23 16.32 8.96
N PHE A 171 -5.43 15.77 9.19
CA PHE A 171 -6.05 15.72 10.50
C PHE A 171 -5.15 15.00 11.52
N LEU A 172 -4.66 13.80 11.18
CA LEU A 172 -3.77 13.04 12.07
C LEU A 172 -2.43 13.75 12.33
N ASN A 173 -1.84 14.30 11.27
CA ASN A 173 -0.61 15.08 11.35
C ASN A 173 -0.74 16.28 12.31
N ASN A 174 -1.89 16.96 12.32
CA ASN A 174 -2.13 18.12 13.16
C ASN A 174 -2.23 17.77 14.65
N ILE A 175 -2.64 16.54 14.97
CA ILE A 175 -2.78 16.04 16.35
C ILE A 175 -1.59 15.18 16.78
N GLY A 176 -0.53 15.09 15.97
CA GLY A 176 0.70 14.36 16.29
C GLY A 176 0.58 12.84 16.23
N ILE A 177 -0.41 12.30 15.50
CA ILE A 177 -0.61 10.87 15.28
C ILE A 177 -0.10 10.48 13.89
N GLY A 178 0.69 9.42 13.83
CA GLY A 178 1.11 8.78 12.59
C GLY A 178 0.52 7.38 12.46
N LEU A 179 0.37 6.89 11.23
CA LEU A 179 -0.13 5.55 10.92
C LEU A 179 0.85 4.78 10.06
N TRP A 180 1.01 3.49 10.40
CA TRP A 180 1.58 2.50 9.51
C TRP A 180 1.12 1.09 9.88
N ASP A 181 1.76 0.08 9.32
CA ASP A 181 1.52 -1.33 9.64
C ASP A 181 2.83 -2.09 9.80
N VAL A 182 2.77 -3.23 10.48
CA VAL A 182 3.94 -4.10 10.67
C VAL A 182 4.36 -4.77 9.36
N TYR A 183 3.42 -5.30 8.59
CA TYR A 183 3.73 -5.97 7.34
C TYR A 183 3.71 -4.99 6.16
N LYS A 184 4.81 -5.00 5.41
CA LYS A 184 4.99 -4.28 4.15
C LYS A 184 4.24 -4.95 3.03
N GLU A 185 4.35 -6.27 2.92
CA GLU A 185 3.76 -7.03 1.83
C GLU A 185 3.66 -8.51 2.17
N GLY A 186 2.79 -9.23 1.47
CA GLY A 186 2.68 -10.67 1.60
C GLY A 186 1.39 -11.23 1.01
N LEU A 187 1.29 -12.56 1.01
CA LEU A 187 0.10 -13.27 0.57
C LEU A 187 -0.95 -13.27 1.69
N ARG A 188 -2.11 -12.65 1.46
CA ARG A 188 -3.24 -12.67 2.40
C ARG A 188 -4.58 -12.74 1.69
N LYS A 189 -5.30 -13.85 1.89
CA LYS A 189 -6.68 -14.00 1.39
C LYS A 189 -7.65 -13.11 2.18
N GLY A 190 -8.30 -12.18 1.49
CA GLY A 190 -9.17 -11.17 2.10
C GLY A 190 -8.44 -10.24 3.09
N SER A 191 -9.19 -9.47 3.87
CA SER A 191 -8.62 -8.40 4.73
C SER A 191 -8.30 -8.83 6.16
N LEU A 192 -8.55 -10.09 6.53
CA LEU A 192 -8.38 -10.56 7.90
C LEU A 192 -7.03 -11.22 8.11
N ASP A 193 -6.42 -11.00 9.28
CA ASP A 193 -5.13 -11.60 9.61
C ASP A 193 -5.13 -13.15 9.60
N ARG A 194 -6.29 -13.80 9.74
CA ARG A 194 -6.38 -15.26 9.60
C ARG A 194 -6.14 -15.75 8.16
N GLY A 195 -6.16 -14.85 7.18
CA GLY A 195 -5.97 -15.15 5.77
C GLY A 195 -4.52 -15.07 5.31
N PHE A 196 -3.57 -14.74 6.19
CA PHE A 196 -2.15 -14.73 5.82
C PHE A 196 -1.68 -16.12 5.42
N ILE A 197 -0.87 -16.18 4.37
CA ILE A 197 -0.26 -17.40 3.85
C ILE A 197 1.25 -17.20 3.88
N GLY A 198 1.97 -18.15 4.50
CA GLY A 198 3.42 -18.05 4.68
C GLY A 198 3.83 -16.94 5.65
N ASN A 199 5.03 -16.40 5.44
CA ASN A 199 5.61 -15.32 6.26
C ASN A 199 5.61 -14.01 5.45
N PRO A 200 4.77 -13.02 5.81
CA PRO A 200 4.80 -11.71 5.18
C PRO A 200 6.10 -10.96 5.50
N SER A 201 6.53 -10.10 4.59
CA SER A 201 7.66 -9.19 4.81
C SER A 201 7.23 -7.98 5.63
N THR A 202 8.13 -7.48 6.48
CA THR A 202 7.86 -6.34 7.36
C THR A 202 8.31 -5.01 6.78
N ASN A 203 7.72 -3.94 7.31
CA ASN A 203 8.20 -2.59 7.13
C ASN A 203 9.45 -2.32 7.99
N GLU A 204 10.29 -1.39 7.55
CA GLU A 204 11.50 -0.96 8.26
C GLU A 204 11.18 0.04 9.38
N ILE A 205 10.48 -0.43 10.41
CA ILE A 205 9.98 0.43 11.50
C ILE A 205 11.14 1.04 12.30
N LYS A 206 12.26 0.32 12.48
CA LYS A 206 13.44 0.86 13.18
C LYS A 206 14.03 2.05 12.43
N ASP A 207 14.14 1.95 11.11
CA ASP A 207 14.67 3.04 10.27
C ASP A 207 13.74 4.25 10.31
N LEU A 208 12.42 4.03 10.28
CA LEU A 208 11.45 5.11 10.44
C LEU A 208 11.60 5.82 11.80
N LEU A 209 11.81 5.08 12.88
CA LEU A 209 12.00 5.66 14.21
C LEU A 209 13.32 6.43 14.33
N ASN A 210 14.38 5.96 13.66
CA ASN A 210 15.65 6.68 13.58
C ASN A 210 15.53 7.98 12.80
N GLN A 211 14.74 7.96 11.72
CA GLN A 211 14.46 9.13 10.89
C GLN A 211 13.57 10.15 11.63
N TYR A 212 12.50 9.69 12.28
CA TYR A 212 11.53 10.54 12.96
C TYR A 212 11.65 10.42 14.48
N GLN A 213 12.67 11.09 15.03
CA GLN A 213 12.95 11.07 16.48
C GLN A 213 11.88 11.76 17.33
N SER A 214 10.94 12.48 16.70
CA SER A 214 9.75 13.01 17.36
C SER A 214 8.80 11.91 17.82
N ILE A 215 8.85 10.71 17.21
CA ILE A 215 8.04 9.56 17.62
C ILE A 215 8.54 9.06 18.98
N LYS A 216 7.74 9.27 20.03
CA LYS A 216 8.04 8.86 21.40
C LYS A 216 7.34 7.59 21.83
N TYR A 217 6.28 7.19 21.12
CA TYR A 217 5.46 6.04 21.51
C TYR A 217 5.02 5.21 20.30
N LEU A 218 5.08 3.88 20.46
CA LEU A 218 4.38 2.95 19.57
C LEU A 218 3.06 2.51 20.20
N VAL A 219 1.99 2.55 19.42
CA VAL A 219 0.67 2.03 19.81
C VAL A 219 0.24 0.97 18.80
N PHE A 220 0.10 -0.27 19.24
CA PHE A 220 -0.37 -1.37 18.40
C PHE A 220 -1.90 -1.43 18.40
N ASN A 221 -2.50 -1.37 17.20
CA ASN A 221 -3.94 -1.55 17.00
C ASN A 221 -4.31 -3.04 17.03
N GLY A 222 -4.29 -3.62 18.22
CA GLY A 222 -4.60 -5.01 18.49
C GLY A 222 -3.37 -5.89 18.75
N GLN A 223 -3.61 -6.98 19.49
CA GLN A 223 -2.56 -7.94 19.87
C GLN A 223 -1.82 -8.58 18.69
N LYS A 224 -2.48 -8.70 17.53
CA LYS A 224 -1.89 -9.33 16.33
C LYS A 224 -0.76 -8.50 15.75
N ALA A 225 -0.94 -7.19 15.65
CA ALA A 225 0.11 -6.26 15.22
C ALA A 225 1.31 -6.35 16.18
N TYR A 226 1.06 -6.32 17.49
CA TYR A 226 2.14 -6.44 18.49
C TYR A 226 2.91 -7.77 18.39
N LYS A 227 2.20 -8.90 18.25
CA LYS A 227 2.84 -10.21 18.09
C LYS A 227 3.67 -10.29 16.80
N ALA A 228 3.16 -9.74 15.70
CA ALA A 228 3.89 -9.67 14.44
C ALA A 228 5.18 -8.84 14.59
N PHE A 229 5.08 -7.68 15.23
CA PHE A 229 6.22 -6.80 15.49
C PHE A 229 7.29 -7.49 16.33
N LEU A 230 6.91 -8.11 17.45
CA LEU A 230 7.86 -8.82 18.30
C LEU A 230 8.56 -9.97 17.57
N LYS A 231 7.81 -10.72 16.75
CA LYS A 231 8.35 -11.87 16.00
C LYS A 231 9.39 -11.44 14.96
N ALA A 232 9.12 -10.36 14.24
CA ALA A 232 9.91 -10.00 13.06
C ALA A 232 10.96 -8.90 13.33
N ILE A 233 10.65 -7.94 14.20
CA ILE A 233 11.46 -6.73 14.40
C ILE A 233 12.11 -6.73 15.79
N GLY A 234 11.42 -7.27 16.80
CA GLY A 234 11.92 -7.39 18.16
C GLY A 234 11.69 -6.13 19.00
N LYS A 235 12.67 -5.74 19.81
CA LYS A 235 12.57 -4.60 20.74
C LYS A 235 13.00 -3.29 20.08
N VAL A 236 12.45 -2.18 20.59
CA VAL A 236 12.83 -0.80 20.27
C VAL A 236 12.97 0.01 21.57
N ASN A 237 13.72 1.11 21.52
CA ASN A 237 14.06 1.93 22.70
C ASN A 237 12.99 2.99 23.03
N ILE A 238 11.74 2.77 22.62
CA ILE A 238 10.61 3.64 22.95
C ILE A 238 9.45 2.82 23.53
N PRO A 239 8.63 3.39 24.43
CA PRO A 239 7.52 2.66 25.03
C PRO A 239 6.50 2.17 24.00
N CYS A 240 6.05 0.93 24.20
CA CYS A 240 5.08 0.24 23.36
C CYS A 240 3.79 -0.03 24.13
N TYR A 241 2.64 0.34 23.56
CA TYR A 241 1.32 0.07 24.11
C TYR A 241 0.50 -0.79 23.15
N VAL A 242 -0.34 -1.68 23.69
CA VAL A 242 -1.24 -2.50 22.87
C VAL A 242 -2.67 -2.11 23.19
N PHE A 243 -3.38 -1.57 22.20
CA PHE A 243 -4.77 -1.17 22.34
C PHE A 243 -5.71 -2.20 21.71
N PRO A 244 -7.00 -2.23 22.10
CA PRO A 244 -8.01 -3.05 21.45
C PRO A 244 -8.09 -2.78 19.95
N SER A 245 -8.28 -3.84 19.16
CA SER A 245 -8.38 -3.68 17.70
C SER A 245 -9.64 -2.91 17.30
N THR A 246 -9.48 -1.94 16.40
CA THR A 246 -10.58 -1.15 15.83
C THR A 246 -11.33 -1.87 14.71
N SER A 247 -10.88 -3.05 14.31
CA SER A 247 -11.61 -3.89 13.34
C SER A 247 -12.91 -4.41 13.94
N SER A 248 -13.97 -4.50 13.12
CA SER A 248 -15.22 -5.16 13.51
C SER A 248 -15.05 -6.65 13.82
N ALA A 249 -13.95 -7.27 13.34
CA ALA A 249 -13.63 -8.66 13.66
C ALA A 249 -13.27 -8.86 15.14
N TYR A 250 -12.94 -7.78 15.86
CA TYR A 250 -12.74 -7.80 17.30
C TYR A 250 -14.05 -7.41 18.00
N SER A 251 -14.94 -8.39 18.15
CA SER A 251 -16.29 -8.25 18.72
C SER A 251 -16.36 -8.47 20.23
N ARG A 252 -15.23 -8.79 20.89
CA ARG A 252 -15.16 -9.01 22.34
C ARG A 252 -15.28 -7.74 23.18
N MET A 253 -15.22 -6.56 22.55
CA MET A 253 -15.39 -5.27 23.22
C MET A 253 -16.36 -4.40 22.41
N THR A 254 -17.21 -3.67 23.12
CA THR A 254 -18.11 -2.66 22.55
C THR A 254 -17.33 -1.46 22.02
N PHE A 255 -18.01 -0.55 21.33
CA PHE A 255 -17.36 0.68 20.86
C PHE A 255 -16.89 1.54 22.03
N GLU A 256 -17.72 1.67 23.06
CA GLU A 256 -17.52 2.49 24.26
C GLU A 256 -16.35 1.96 25.09
N GLU A 257 -16.22 0.64 25.23
CA GLU A 257 -15.09 0.00 25.91
C GLU A 257 -13.78 0.24 25.15
N LYS A 258 -13.79 0.10 23.82
CA LYS A 258 -12.63 0.45 23.01
C LYS A 258 -12.27 1.92 23.18
N LEU A 259 -13.25 2.81 23.03
CA LEU A 259 -13.06 4.24 23.16
C LEU A 259 -12.43 4.60 24.51
N LYS A 260 -12.91 4.00 25.61
CA LYS A 260 -12.37 4.19 26.96
C LYS A 260 -10.87 3.87 27.03
N VAL A 261 -10.42 2.77 26.45
CA VAL A 261 -8.98 2.44 26.42
C VAL A 261 -8.20 3.41 25.53
N TRP A 262 -8.77 3.76 24.37
CA TRP A 262 -8.15 4.66 23.41
C TRP A 262 -8.03 6.11 23.93
N THR A 263 -8.77 6.51 24.97
CA THR A 263 -8.58 7.83 25.63
C THR A 263 -7.16 8.06 26.10
N LYS A 264 -6.40 6.99 26.41
CA LYS A 264 -4.98 7.05 26.77
C LYS A 264 -4.10 7.73 25.70
N LEU A 265 -4.53 7.78 24.43
CA LEU A 265 -3.85 8.59 23.41
C LEU A 265 -3.72 10.06 23.83
N LYS A 266 -4.72 10.62 24.53
CA LYS A 266 -4.67 12.01 25.01
C LYS A 266 -3.52 12.24 25.97
N GLU A 267 -3.16 11.25 26.78
CA GLU A 267 -2.03 11.33 27.72
C GLU A 267 -0.71 11.24 26.97
N LEU A 268 -0.60 10.33 25.98
CA LEU A 268 0.61 10.14 25.18
C LEU A 268 0.94 11.34 24.27
N LEU A 269 -0.05 12.17 23.95
CA LEU A 269 0.10 13.32 23.04
C LEU A 269 0.34 14.65 23.75
N LYS A 270 0.17 14.71 25.08
CA LYS A 270 0.61 15.86 25.89
C LYS A 270 2.11 16.06 25.71
#